data_AF-D5RPC1-F1
#
_entry.id   AF-D5RPC1-F1
#
_cell.length_a   1.000
_cell.length_b   1.000
_cell.length_c   1.000
_cell.angle_alpha   90.00
_cell.angle_beta   90.00
_cell.angle_gamma   90.00
#
_symmetry.space_group_name_H-M   'P 1'
#
loop_
_entity.id
_entity.type
_entity.pdbx_description
1 polymer ?
#
loop_
_entity_poly.entity_id
_entity_poly.type
_entity_poly.pdbx_seq_one_letter_code
_entity_poly.pdbx_strand_id
1 'polypeptide(L)'
;MSSSSRQGAIRVAVAADGALHYAIPGRPEALPTVTPQALSLAWDAARAAAAAEAWGPHRTLVFEGGPVLALADADAACWAEAVDRAVGLENLSGLALCLRLLALVELLGRAAWMRGLFAIGAEGIELHPALLGAAATQPLDGGARFDETAMKRLLSHRLAGATGAEGGRIGPGRGAPS
;
A
#
# COMPACT_ATOMS: atom_id res chain seq x y z
N MET A 1 -12.63 -22.94 21.74
CA MET A 1 -11.16 -23.20 21.72
C MET A 1 -10.49 -21.86 21.52
N SER A 2 -9.87 -21.35 22.58
CA SER A 2 -9.25 -20.03 22.61
C SER A 2 -7.95 -20.06 21.82
N SER A 3 -7.93 -19.46 20.63
CA SER A 3 -6.69 -19.23 19.89
C SER A 3 -5.93 -18.09 20.56
N SER A 4 -5.02 -18.43 21.46
CA SER A 4 -3.99 -17.51 21.92
C SER A 4 -3.19 -17.03 20.71
N SER A 5 -3.48 -15.81 20.26
CA SER A 5 -2.64 -15.08 19.33
C SER A 5 -1.26 -14.93 19.98
N ARG A 6 -0.28 -15.75 19.58
CA ARG A 6 1.11 -15.30 19.71
C ARG A 6 1.20 -14.10 18.78
N GLN A 7 1.04 -12.90 19.32
CA GLN A 7 1.54 -11.68 18.69
C GLN A 7 3.06 -11.82 18.66
N GLY A 8 3.56 -12.58 17.70
CA GLY A 8 4.99 -12.69 17.46
C GLY A 8 5.49 -11.31 17.06
N ALA A 9 6.67 -10.93 17.55
CA ALA A 9 7.43 -9.91 16.87
C ALA A 9 7.95 -10.49 15.54
N ILE A 10 8.13 -9.65 14.52
CA ILE A 10 8.86 -10.06 13.34
C ILE A 10 10.31 -10.29 13.78
N ARG A 11 10.90 -11.42 13.37
CA ARG A 11 12.31 -11.71 13.64
C ARG A 11 13.13 -11.47 12.39
N VAL A 12 14.22 -10.72 12.52
CA VAL A 12 15.10 -10.37 11.41
C VAL A 12 16.45 -11.06 11.61
N ALA A 13 16.95 -11.68 10.56
CA ALA A 13 18.30 -12.23 10.48
C ALA A 13 19.03 -11.63 9.29
N VAL A 14 20.32 -11.37 9.44
CA VAL A 14 21.20 -10.89 8.37
C VAL A 14 22.02 -12.07 7.86
N ALA A 15 21.95 -12.35 6.57
CA ALA A 15 22.77 -13.37 5.93
C ALA A 15 24.20 -12.86 5.68
N ALA A 16 25.13 -13.78 5.39
CA ALA A 16 26.53 -13.46 5.18
C ALA A 16 26.78 -12.54 3.97
N ASP A 17 25.87 -12.52 3.00
CA ASP A 17 25.89 -11.65 1.82
C ASP A 17 25.21 -10.28 2.07
N GLY A 18 24.73 -10.03 3.30
CA GLY A 18 24.01 -8.81 3.66
C GLY A 18 22.51 -8.85 3.35
N ALA A 19 21.97 -9.95 2.81
CA ALA A 19 20.53 -10.10 2.62
C ALA A 19 19.79 -10.19 3.97
N LEU A 20 18.58 -9.64 4.02
CA LEU A 20 17.75 -9.65 5.23
C LEU A 20 16.66 -10.72 5.14
N HIS A 21 16.51 -11.51 6.19
CA HIS A 21 15.49 -12.55 6.30
C HIS A 21 14.51 -12.20 7.42
N TYR A 22 13.25 -11.99 7.08
CA TYR A 22 12.18 -11.67 8.01
C TYR A 22 11.31 -12.92 8.23
N ALA A 23 11.22 -13.39 9.46
CA ALA A 23 10.24 -14.38 9.88
C ALA A 23 9.02 -13.65 10.46
N ILE A 24 7.89 -13.74 9.77
CA ILE A 24 6.70 -12.92 10.00
C ILE A 24 5.59 -13.81 10.57
N PRO A 25 5.01 -13.44 11.71
CA PRO A 25 3.89 -14.16 12.27
C PRO A 25 2.61 -13.92 11.45
N GLY A 26 1.86 -15.00 11.25
CA GLY A 26 0.60 -14.96 10.51
C GLY A 26 0.78 -14.84 8.99
N ARG A 27 -0.33 -14.52 8.31
CA ARG A 27 -0.42 -14.50 6.84
C ARG A 27 -0.60 -13.07 6.31
N PRO A 28 -0.25 -12.77 5.05
CA PRO A 28 -0.38 -11.43 4.48
C PRO A 28 -1.78 -10.83 4.58
N GLU A 29 -2.82 -11.67 4.47
CA GLU A 29 -4.22 -11.26 4.54
C GLU A 29 -4.61 -10.71 5.92
N ALA A 30 -3.86 -11.08 6.97
CA ALA A 30 -4.07 -10.65 8.35
C ALA A 30 -3.27 -9.39 8.72
N LEU A 31 -2.48 -8.82 7.80
CA LEU A 31 -1.71 -7.62 8.07
C LEU A 31 -2.62 -6.42 8.34
N PRO A 32 -2.29 -5.59 9.35
CA PRO A 32 -3.14 -4.47 9.75
C PRO A 32 -3.36 -3.49 8.61
N THR A 33 -4.48 -2.77 8.64
CA THR A 33 -4.69 -1.62 7.76
C THR A 33 -3.72 -0.50 8.09
N VAL A 34 -3.50 0.41 7.14
CA VAL A 34 -2.64 1.59 7.32
C VAL A 34 -3.46 2.85 7.10
N THR A 35 -2.87 4.02 7.37
CA THR A 35 -3.52 5.29 7.03
C THR A 35 -3.21 5.67 5.58
N PRO A 36 -4.13 6.34 4.86
CA PRO A 36 -3.85 6.84 3.51
C PRO A 36 -2.68 7.83 3.50
N GLN A 37 -2.53 8.62 4.56
CA GLN A 37 -1.42 9.55 4.73
C GLN A 37 -0.07 8.83 4.84
N ALA A 38 0.02 7.76 5.63
CA ALA A 38 1.25 6.97 5.72
C ALA A 38 1.61 6.36 4.36
N LEU A 39 0.62 5.89 3.60
CA LEU A 39 0.83 5.36 2.26
C LEU A 39 1.31 6.43 1.27
N SER A 40 0.76 7.63 1.34
CA SER A 40 1.22 8.78 0.54
C SER A 40 2.68 9.14 0.86
N LEU A 41 3.02 9.24 2.15
CA LEU A 41 4.39 9.57 2.57
C LEU A 41 5.38 8.48 2.16
N ALA A 42 4.98 7.21 2.26
CA ALA A 42 5.80 6.09 1.82
C ALA A 42 6.00 6.08 0.30
N TRP A 43 4.96 6.42 -0.48
CA TRP A 43 5.06 6.61 -1.93
C TRP A 43 6.08 7.69 -2.29
N ASP A 44 6.00 8.86 -1.65
CA ASP A 44 6.92 9.96 -1.93
C ASP A 44 8.37 9.62 -1.53
N ALA A 45 8.56 8.99 -0.37
CA ALA A 45 9.88 8.54 0.08
C ALA A 45 10.49 7.49 -0.86
N ALA A 46 9.70 6.50 -1.30
CA ALA A 46 10.16 5.46 -2.21
C ALA A 46 10.52 6.01 -3.59
N ARG A 47 9.72 6.95 -4.13
CA ARG A 47 10.05 7.64 -5.38
C ARG A 47 11.32 8.46 -5.28
N ALA A 48 11.52 9.18 -4.17
CA ALA A 48 12.74 9.95 -3.94
C ALA A 48 13.97 9.04 -3.86
N ALA A 49 13.86 7.90 -3.17
CA ALA A 49 14.93 6.91 -3.10
C ALA A 49 15.26 6.29 -4.47
N ALA A 50 14.24 5.94 -5.25
CA ALA A 50 14.41 5.39 -6.59
C ALA A 50 15.08 6.41 -7.54
N ALA A 51 14.67 7.68 -7.48
CA ALA A 51 15.29 8.77 -8.24
C ALA A 51 16.76 9.02 -7.85
N ALA A 52 17.12 8.73 -6.60
CA ALA A 52 18.48 8.81 -6.10
C ALA A 52 19.29 7.51 -6.31
N GLU A 53 18.73 6.50 -6.99
CA GLU A 53 19.32 5.17 -7.17
C GLU A 53 19.78 4.54 -5.83
N ALA A 54 19.02 4.81 -4.77
CA ALA A 54 19.33 4.35 -3.42
C ALA A 54 18.90 2.88 -3.26
N TRP A 55 19.63 1.98 -3.90
CA TRP A 55 19.37 0.55 -3.87
C TRP A 55 19.41 -0.01 -2.44
N GLY A 56 18.44 -0.87 -2.13
CA GLY A 56 18.34 -1.58 -0.84
C GLY A 56 18.90 -3.00 -0.91
N PRO A 57 19.18 -3.63 0.25
CA PRO A 57 19.52 -5.04 0.29
C PRO A 57 18.33 -5.91 -0.15
N HIS A 58 18.63 -7.08 -0.70
CA HIS A 58 17.61 -8.10 -0.95
C HIS A 58 16.95 -8.53 0.36
N ARG A 59 15.64 -8.74 0.32
CA ARG A 59 14.87 -9.18 1.49
C ARG A 59 14.06 -10.43 1.17
N THR A 60 14.10 -11.41 2.07
CA THR A 60 13.21 -12.57 2.04
C THR A 60 12.22 -12.46 3.18
N LEU A 61 10.93 -12.50 2.87
CA LEU A 61 9.83 -12.43 3.82
C LEU A 61 9.18 -13.81 3.93
N VAL A 62 9.28 -14.44 5.08
CA VAL A 62 8.74 -15.78 5.35
C VAL A 62 7.55 -15.65 6.27
N PHE A 63 6.34 -15.82 5.74
CA PHE A 63 5.10 -15.79 6.53
C PHE A 63 4.83 -17.16 7.17
N GLU A 64 4.48 -17.18 8.45
CA GLU A 64 4.14 -18.40 9.17
C GLU A 64 2.86 -19.05 8.59
N GLY A 65 3.01 -20.26 8.05
CA GLY A 65 1.91 -20.96 7.37
C GLY A 65 1.44 -20.25 6.08
N GLY A 66 2.27 -19.35 5.53
CA GLY A 66 1.98 -18.52 4.39
C GLY A 66 3.06 -18.57 3.30
N PRO A 67 3.05 -17.61 2.36
CA PRO A 67 4.02 -17.57 1.29
C PRO A 67 5.43 -17.18 1.78
N VAL A 68 6.42 -17.48 0.94
CA VAL A 68 7.73 -16.84 0.97
C VAL A 68 7.77 -15.81 -0.16
N LEU A 69 8.05 -14.54 0.17
CA LEU A 69 8.19 -13.46 -0.80
C LEU A 69 9.63 -13.01 -0.86
N ALA A 70 10.14 -12.77 -2.07
CA ALA A 70 11.45 -12.20 -2.29
C ALA A 70 11.29 -10.78 -2.82
N LEU A 71 11.87 -9.80 -2.12
CA LEU A 71 12.06 -8.43 -2.60
C LEU A 71 13.49 -8.36 -3.15
N ALA A 72 13.65 -8.87 -4.36
CA ALA A 72 14.95 -9.12 -4.98
C ALA A 72 15.21 -8.26 -6.22
N ASP A 73 14.17 -7.80 -6.92
CA ASP A 73 14.37 -6.82 -7.98
C ASP A 73 14.75 -5.45 -7.40
N ALA A 74 15.49 -4.67 -8.19
CA ALA A 74 16.10 -3.42 -7.74
C ALA A 74 15.06 -2.40 -7.25
N ASP A 75 13.90 -2.33 -7.91
CA ASP A 75 12.81 -1.43 -7.53
C ASP A 75 12.20 -1.86 -6.20
N ALA A 76 11.79 -3.13 -6.05
CA ALA A 76 11.22 -3.62 -4.80
C ALA A 76 12.19 -3.48 -3.62
N ALA A 77 13.48 -3.76 -3.83
CA ALA A 77 14.52 -3.62 -2.80
C ALA A 77 14.74 -2.15 -2.40
N CYS A 78 14.80 -1.23 -3.38
CA CYS A 78 14.90 0.21 -3.15
C CYS A 78 13.69 0.75 -2.37
N TRP A 79 12.49 0.37 -2.78
CA TRP A 79 11.25 0.83 -2.14
C TRP A 79 11.12 0.29 -0.73
N ALA A 80 11.45 -0.99 -0.52
CA ALA A 80 11.46 -1.60 0.80
C ALA A 80 12.46 -0.89 1.73
N GLU A 81 13.66 -0.58 1.26
CA GLU A 81 14.66 0.17 2.02
C GLU A 81 14.19 1.57 2.40
N ALA A 82 13.54 2.29 1.48
CA ALA A 82 12.99 3.61 1.77
C ALA A 82 11.93 3.57 2.89
N VAL A 83 11.04 2.58 2.84
CA VAL A 83 10.02 2.37 3.88
C VAL A 83 10.68 1.93 5.20
N ASP A 84 11.66 1.03 5.14
CA ASP A 84 12.39 0.55 6.32
C ASP A 84 13.08 1.70 7.07
N ARG A 85 13.75 2.61 6.35
CA ARG A 85 14.35 3.81 6.94
C ARG A 85 13.33 4.78 7.55
N ALA A 86 12.13 4.86 6.96
CA ALA A 86 11.10 5.80 7.39
C ALA A 86 10.31 5.31 8.61
N VAL A 87 9.96 4.01 8.65
CA VAL A 87 9.03 3.46 9.66
C VAL A 87 9.44 2.10 10.25
N GLY A 88 10.48 1.46 9.72
CA GLY A 88 10.96 0.14 10.12
C GLY A 88 10.08 -1.02 9.64
N LEU A 89 10.68 -2.06 9.07
CA LEU A 89 9.99 -3.29 8.64
C LEU A 89 9.97 -4.39 9.71
N GLU A 90 10.64 -4.18 10.84
CA GLU A 90 10.62 -5.08 12.00
C GLU A 90 9.30 -5.05 12.79
N ASN A 91 8.40 -4.13 12.45
CA ASN A 91 7.05 -4.07 13.02
C ASN A 91 5.99 -4.37 11.96
N LEU A 92 4.88 -4.98 12.37
CA LEU A 92 3.80 -5.40 11.47
C LEU A 92 3.15 -4.24 10.72
N SER A 93 3.12 -3.04 11.31
CA SER A 93 2.55 -1.84 10.66
C SER A 93 3.41 -1.33 9.51
N GLY A 94 4.73 -1.28 9.67
CA GLY A 94 5.68 -0.89 8.63
C GLY A 94 5.77 -1.94 7.52
N LEU A 95 5.77 -3.23 7.88
CA LEU A 95 5.65 -4.32 6.90
C LEU A 95 4.34 -4.21 6.10
N ALA A 96 3.22 -3.98 6.79
CA ALA A 96 1.91 -3.80 6.17
C ALA A 96 1.88 -2.61 5.21
N LEU A 97 2.55 -1.51 5.57
CA LEU A 97 2.71 -0.32 4.74
C LEU A 97 3.54 -0.63 3.48
N CYS A 98 4.69 -1.27 3.66
CA CYS A 98 5.58 -1.65 2.57
C CYS A 98 4.89 -2.56 1.55
N LEU A 99 4.22 -3.62 2.01
CA LEU A 99 3.58 -4.57 1.10
C LEU A 99 2.38 -3.95 0.38
N ARG A 100 1.61 -3.08 1.03
CA ARG A 100 0.53 -2.33 0.37
C ARG A 100 1.06 -1.36 -0.68
N LEU A 101 2.19 -0.71 -0.42
CA LEU A 101 2.84 0.16 -1.38
C LEU A 101 3.29 -0.63 -2.62
N LEU A 102 4.00 -1.75 -2.43
CA LEU A 102 4.47 -2.60 -3.53
C LEU A 102 3.29 -3.22 -4.31
N ALA A 103 2.27 -3.70 -3.62
CA ALA A 103 1.05 -4.20 -4.25
C ALA A 103 0.33 -3.11 -5.06
N LEU A 104 0.37 -1.86 -4.61
CA LEU A 104 -0.21 -0.74 -5.35
C LEU A 104 0.58 -0.46 -6.64
N VAL A 105 1.91 -0.46 -6.59
CA VAL A 105 2.76 -0.30 -7.79
C VAL A 105 2.53 -1.42 -8.79
N GLU A 106 2.49 -2.65 -8.30
CA GLU A 106 2.21 -3.83 -9.11
C GLU A 106 0.87 -3.71 -9.82
N LEU A 107 -0.17 -3.31 -9.08
CA LEU A 107 -1.49 -3.07 -9.64
C LEU A 107 -1.40 -1.96 -10.70
N LEU A 108 -0.70 -0.85 -10.43
CA LEU A 108 -0.51 0.29 -11.34
C LEU A 108 0.14 -0.13 -12.66
N GLY A 109 1.09 -1.05 -12.61
CA GLY A 109 1.77 -1.60 -13.78
C GLY A 109 0.90 -2.52 -14.64
N ARG A 110 -0.07 -3.23 -14.06
CA ARG A 110 -0.83 -4.27 -14.79
C ARG A 110 -2.30 -3.95 -15.10
N ALA A 111 -2.96 -3.12 -14.29
CA ALA A 111 -4.40 -2.90 -14.40
C ALA A 111 -4.72 -1.66 -15.24
N ALA A 112 -5.00 -1.86 -16.53
CA ALA A 112 -5.26 -0.79 -17.49
C ALA A 112 -6.46 0.13 -17.14
N TRP A 113 -7.39 -0.35 -16.32
CA TRP A 113 -8.57 0.43 -15.88
C TRP A 113 -8.22 1.53 -14.87
N MET A 114 -7.01 1.54 -14.32
CA MET A 114 -6.58 2.60 -13.39
C MET A 114 -6.10 3.87 -14.06
N ARG A 115 -6.10 3.91 -15.41
CA ARG A 115 -5.90 5.15 -16.15
C ARG A 115 -6.91 6.20 -15.66
N GLY A 116 -6.39 7.36 -15.24
CA GLY A 116 -7.19 8.45 -14.66
C GLY A 116 -7.29 8.45 -13.13
N LEU A 117 -6.76 7.43 -12.44
CA LEU A 117 -6.61 7.41 -10.97
C LEU A 117 -5.22 7.85 -10.50
N PHE A 118 -4.38 8.23 -11.45
CA PHE A 118 -3.11 8.87 -11.22
C PHE A 118 -2.87 9.90 -12.33
N ALA A 119 -2.20 10.99 -11.99
CA ALA A 119 -1.76 12.01 -12.92
C ALA A 119 -0.24 11.99 -13.02
N ILE A 120 0.29 12.27 -14.21
CA ILE A 120 1.73 12.47 -14.41
C ILE A 120 1.93 13.98 -14.45
N GLY A 121 2.45 14.55 -13.36
CA GLY A 121 2.82 15.95 -13.22
C GLY A 121 4.32 16.17 -13.40
N ALA A 122 4.75 17.43 -13.30
CA ALA A 122 6.16 17.82 -13.38
C ALA A 122 7.03 17.15 -12.30
N GLU A 123 6.45 16.90 -11.12
CA GLU A 123 7.09 16.23 -9.98
C GLU A 123 6.88 14.70 -9.99
N GLY A 124 6.38 14.15 -11.10
CA GLY A 124 6.13 12.73 -11.29
C GLY A 124 4.68 12.31 -11.06
N ILE A 125 4.48 11.06 -10.63
CA ILE A 125 3.14 10.46 -10.52
C ILE A 125 2.45 10.87 -9.21
N GLU A 126 1.30 11.52 -9.35
CA GLU A 126 0.38 11.86 -8.26
C GLU A 126 -0.76 10.83 -8.21
N LEU A 127 -1.01 10.25 -7.04
CA LEU A 127 -2.05 9.26 -6.83
C LEU A 127 -3.35 9.90 -6.35
N HIS A 128 -4.48 9.48 -6.92
CA HIS A 128 -5.78 9.99 -6.50
C HIS A 128 -6.08 9.61 -5.02
N PRO A 129 -6.64 10.52 -4.18
CA PRO A 129 -6.89 10.24 -2.76
C PRO A 129 -7.77 9.01 -2.51
N ALA A 130 -8.76 8.75 -3.37
CA ALA A 130 -9.60 7.55 -3.28
C ALA A 130 -8.82 6.25 -3.50
N LEU A 131 -7.76 6.27 -4.32
CA LEU A 131 -6.85 5.14 -4.53
C LEU A 131 -6.04 4.84 -3.28
N LEU A 132 -5.45 5.89 -2.68
CA LEU A 132 -4.73 5.77 -1.41
C LEU A 132 -5.66 5.25 -0.29
N GLY A 133 -6.88 5.78 -0.22
CA GLY A 133 -7.92 5.31 0.71
C GLY A 133 -8.30 3.84 0.51
N ALA A 134 -8.26 3.34 -0.72
CA ALA A 134 -8.54 1.95 -1.02
C ALA A 134 -7.40 1.02 -0.67
N ALA A 135 -6.19 1.33 -1.12
CA ALA A 135 -5.00 0.56 -0.82
C ALA A 135 -4.72 0.51 0.69
N ALA A 136 -5.03 1.58 1.44
CA ALA A 136 -4.85 1.64 2.88
C ALA A 136 -5.69 0.61 3.66
N THR A 137 -6.90 0.29 3.16
CA THR A 137 -7.88 -0.53 3.89
C THR A 137 -8.11 -1.91 3.29
N GLN A 138 -7.93 -2.06 1.98
CA GLN A 138 -8.20 -3.32 1.30
C GLN A 138 -7.23 -4.40 1.81
N PRO A 139 -7.73 -5.60 2.19
CA PRO A 139 -6.86 -6.72 2.52
C PRO A 139 -5.99 -7.12 1.33
N LEU A 140 -4.76 -7.52 1.62
CA LEU A 140 -3.92 -8.23 0.65
C LEU A 140 -4.39 -9.68 0.53
N ASP A 141 -4.09 -10.32 -0.60
CA ASP A 141 -4.29 -11.75 -0.79
C ASP A 141 -3.10 -12.58 -0.28
N GLY A 142 -3.18 -13.91 -0.42
CA GLY A 142 -2.14 -14.83 0.02
C GLY A 142 -0.81 -14.73 -0.73
N GLY A 143 -0.75 -13.91 -1.79
CA GLY A 143 0.49 -13.53 -2.49
C GLY A 143 0.95 -12.11 -2.17
N ALA A 144 0.36 -11.47 -1.15
CA ALA A 144 0.54 -10.08 -0.79
C ALA A 144 0.20 -9.07 -1.91
N ARG A 145 -0.80 -9.38 -2.74
CA ARG A 145 -1.29 -8.52 -3.82
C ARG A 145 -2.69 -8.00 -3.52
N PHE A 146 -3.10 -6.94 -4.21
CA PHE A 146 -4.50 -6.52 -4.20
C PHE A 146 -5.33 -7.34 -5.18
N ASP A 147 -6.46 -7.86 -4.71
CA ASP A 147 -7.49 -8.41 -5.60
C ASP A 147 -8.06 -7.29 -6.49
N GLU A 148 -7.85 -7.44 -7.80
CA GLU A 148 -8.18 -6.40 -8.77
C GLU A 148 -9.68 -6.12 -8.84
N THR A 149 -10.51 -7.17 -8.77
CA THR A 149 -11.97 -7.05 -8.90
C THR A 149 -12.56 -6.33 -7.68
N ALA A 150 -12.11 -6.70 -6.49
CA ALA A 150 -12.50 -6.08 -5.24
C ALA A 150 -12.01 -4.63 -5.18
N MET A 151 -10.78 -4.36 -5.61
CA MET A 151 -10.23 -3.00 -5.67
C MET A 151 -11.04 -2.12 -6.62
N LYS A 152 -11.32 -2.59 -7.84
CA LYS A 152 -12.12 -1.87 -8.84
C LYS A 152 -13.52 -1.55 -8.30
N ARG A 153 -14.19 -2.53 -7.69
CA ARG A 153 -15.51 -2.35 -7.07
C ARG A 153 -15.47 -1.30 -5.97
N LEU A 154 -14.50 -1.40 -5.06
CA LEU A 154 -14.33 -0.47 -3.94
C LEU A 154 -14.12 0.97 -4.43
N LEU A 155 -13.31 1.16 -5.46
CA LEU A 155 -13.04 2.48 -6.04
C LEU A 155 -14.26 3.06 -6.74
N SER A 156 -14.98 2.27 -7.53
CA SER A 156 -16.23 2.70 -8.16
C SER A 156 -17.24 3.22 -7.13
N HIS A 157 -17.40 2.52 -6.00
CA HIS A 157 -18.29 2.98 -4.93
C HIS A 157 -17.83 4.29 -4.29
N ARG A 158 -16.53 4.46 -4.04
CA ARG A 158 -16.00 5.69 -3.43
C ARG A 158 -16.09 6.90 -4.35
N LEU A 159 -15.81 6.73 -5.64
CA LEU A 159 -15.89 7.81 -6.63
C LEU A 159 -17.34 8.24 -6.89
N ALA A 160 -18.27 7.28 -6.90
CA ALA A 160 -19.71 7.58 -6.97
C ALA A 160 -20.21 8.29 -5.70
N GLY A 161 -19.69 7.92 -4.53
CA GLY A 161 -20.03 8.59 -3.26
C GLY A 161 -19.51 10.03 -3.17
N ALA A 162 -18.31 10.29 -3.71
CA ALA A 162 -17.71 11.64 -3.73
C ALA A 162 -18.51 12.61 -4.62
N THR A 163 -18.95 12.16 -5.80
CA THR A 163 -19.78 12.96 -6.72
C THR A 163 -21.20 13.21 -6.17
N GLY A 164 -21.74 12.28 -5.36
CA GLY A 164 -23.02 12.48 -4.66
C GLY A 164 -22.98 13.49 -3.50
N ALA A 165 -21.83 13.68 -2.85
CA ALA A 165 -21.66 14.61 -1.74
C ALA A 165 -21.58 16.09 -2.19
N GLU A 166 -21.11 16.35 -3.41
CA GLU A 166 -21.00 17.72 -3.95
C GLU A 166 -22.29 18.23 -4.64
N GLY A 167 -23.24 17.34 -4.98
CA GLY A 167 -24.52 17.72 -5.62
C GLY A 167 -25.63 18.22 -4.68
N GLY A 168 -25.40 18.26 -3.37
CA GLY A 168 -26.42 18.56 -2.35
C GLY A 168 -26.62 20.03 -1.98
N ARG A 169 -25.91 20.98 -2.61
CA ARG A 169 -26.08 22.43 -2.37
C ARG A 169 -26.68 23.16 -3.56
N ILE A 170 -27.87 22.76 -3.98
CA ILE A 170 -28.73 23.63 -4.81
C ILE A 170 -30.18 23.47 -4.34
N GLY A 171 -30.54 24.24 -3.32
CA GLY A 171 -31.94 24.54 -2.99
C GLY A 171 -32.33 25.85 -3.68
N PRO A 172 -33.39 25.87 -4.50
CA PRO A 172 -33.72 26.99 -5.38
C PRO A 172 -34.35 28.15 -4.60
N GLY A 173 -34.17 29.36 -5.14
CA GLY A 173 -34.79 30.57 -4.63
C GLY A 173 -36.32 30.46 -4.55
N ARG A 174 -36.88 31.10 -3.53
CA ARG A 174 -38.25 31.57 -3.56
C ARG A 174 -38.22 33.08 -3.46
N GLY A 175 -38.20 33.70 -4.64
CA GLY A 175 -38.57 35.08 -4.76
C GLY A 175 -40.08 35.26 -4.71
N ALA A 176 -40.43 36.53 -4.47
CA ALA A 176 -41.64 37.23 -4.84
C ALA A 176 -42.78 37.27 -3.78
N PRO A 177 -43.73 38.22 -3.91
CA PRO A 177 -43.54 39.64 -3.60
C PRO A 177 -44.74 40.24 -2.82
N SER A 178 -44.55 41.39 -2.17
CA SER A 178 -45.48 42.54 -1.99
C SER A 178 -45.10 43.30 -0.73
#